data_AF-A0A631D7Q1-F1
#
_entry.id   AF-A0A631D7Q1-F1
#
_cell.length_a   1.000
_cell.length_b   1.000
_cell.length_c   1.000
_cell.angle_alpha   90.00
_cell.angle_beta   90.00
_cell.angle_gamma   90.00
#
_symmetry.space_group_name_H-M   'P 1'
#
loop_
_entity.id
_entity.type
_entity.pdbx_description
1 polymer ?
#
loop_
_entity_poly.entity_id
_entity_poly.type
_entity_poly.pdbx_seq_one_letter_code
_entity_poly.pdbx_strand_id
1 'polypeptide(L)'
;MTITTDTTLLHDPRRQAALLYWQGFSVPQIAAMLQMKRPTVQSWKQRDGWDSVAPISRVEMSLEARLTQLIIKPQKTGGDFKEIDLLGRQIERLARVNRYNQTGNEADLNPNVANRNKGGRRKPKKNFFSDEAIEKLEQIFFEQSFDYQLHWYRAGLEHRIRDILKSRQIGATFYFSREALLRALKTGHNQIFLSASKTQAYVFREYIIAFARLVDVDLTGDPIVLGNNGAKLIFLGTNSNTAQSHNGDLYVDEIFWIPNFQVLRKVASGMASQSHLRSTYFSTPSTLAHDAYPFWSGELFNRGRASAAERVEIDVSHNALAGGLLCADGQWRQIVTIEDALKGGCTLFDIEQLKRENSADDFKNLFMCEFVDDKASVFPFEELQRCMVDTLEEWEDYAPFAANPFGSRPVWIGYDPSHRGDSAGCVVLAPPVVAGGKFRILERHQWKGMDFATQAESIRKLTEKYNVEYIGIDATGLGVGVFQLVRSFYPAARDIRYTPEMKTAMVLKAKDVIRRGCLEYDVSATDITSSFMAIRKTMTSSGRSATYEASRSEEASHADLAWATMHALLNEPLTAGISTPLTSTILEFY
;
A
#
# COMPACT_ATOMS: atom_id res chain seq x y z
N MET A 1 -71.76 50.96 -45.86
CA MET A 1 -72.26 49.95 -44.91
C MET A 1 -72.04 50.48 -43.51
N THR A 2 -73.09 51.00 -42.87
CA THR A 2 -73.11 51.36 -41.46
C THR A 2 -73.17 50.05 -40.67
N ILE A 3 -72.02 49.62 -40.15
CA ILE A 3 -71.93 48.43 -39.29
C ILE A 3 -72.48 48.85 -37.93
N THR A 4 -73.73 48.49 -37.65
CA THR A 4 -74.30 48.51 -36.31
C THR A 4 -73.62 47.42 -35.50
N THR A 5 -72.59 47.78 -34.73
CA THR A 5 -71.96 46.87 -33.78
C THR A 5 -72.96 46.52 -32.69
N ASP A 6 -73.35 45.26 -32.60
CA ASP A 6 -74.19 44.75 -31.52
C ASP A 6 -73.40 44.83 -30.20
N THR A 7 -73.64 45.88 -29.41
CA THR A 7 -72.99 46.15 -28.12
C THR A 7 -73.61 45.35 -26.98
N THR A 8 -74.55 44.44 -27.25
CA THR A 8 -75.16 43.59 -26.21
C THR A 8 -74.13 42.74 -25.46
N LEU A 9 -73.03 42.32 -26.12
CA LEU A 9 -71.90 41.63 -25.50
C LEU A 9 -71.04 42.52 -24.57
N LEU A 10 -71.05 43.85 -24.76
CA LEU A 10 -70.37 44.82 -23.88
C LEU A 10 -71.15 45.09 -22.58
N HIS A 11 -72.45 44.74 -22.56
CA HIS A 11 -73.36 44.93 -21.45
C HIS A 11 -73.92 43.60 -20.93
N ASP A 12 -73.08 42.58 -20.70
CA ASP A 12 -73.51 41.38 -19.97
C ASP A 12 -73.60 41.70 -18.46
N PRO A 13 -74.81 41.88 -17.90
CA PRO A 13 -74.97 42.26 -16.49
C PRO A 13 -74.46 41.16 -15.53
N ARG A 14 -74.37 39.90 -15.98
CA ARG A 14 -73.87 38.80 -15.15
C ARG A 14 -72.35 38.86 -14.99
N ARG A 15 -71.61 39.19 -16.05
CA ARG A 15 -70.15 39.41 -15.99
C ARG A 15 -69.80 40.66 -15.20
N GLN A 16 -70.54 41.76 -15.39
CA GLN A 16 -70.34 43.00 -14.62
C GLN A 16 -70.60 42.77 -13.12
N ALA A 17 -71.61 41.99 -12.78
CA ALA A 17 -71.91 41.63 -11.40
C ALA A 17 -70.76 40.83 -10.74
N ALA A 18 -70.15 39.88 -11.47
CA ALA A 18 -69.01 39.11 -10.96
C ALA A 18 -67.78 39.99 -10.66
N LEU A 19 -67.47 40.95 -11.55
CA LEU A 19 -66.37 41.89 -11.35
C LEU A 19 -66.59 42.80 -10.14
N LEU A 20 -67.78 43.38 -10.00
CA LEU A 20 -68.13 44.19 -8.83
C LEU A 20 -68.06 43.36 -7.53
N TYR A 21 -68.48 42.10 -7.56
CA TYR A 21 -68.35 41.21 -6.42
C TYR A 21 -66.90 41.01 -5.99
N TRP A 22 -66.00 40.75 -6.94
CA TRP A 22 -64.57 40.58 -6.65
C TRP A 22 -63.85 41.88 -6.28
N GLN A 23 -64.43 43.04 -6.56
CA GLN A 23 -63.99 44.35 -6.04
C GLN A 23 -64.44 44.61 -4.60
N GLY A 24 -65.27 43.73 -4.00
CA GLY A 24 -65.71 43.81 -2.61
C GLY A 24 -67.12 44.35 -2.40
N PHE A 25 -67.90 44.58 -3.46
CA PHE A 25 -69.29 44.99 -3.32
C PHE A 25 -70.19 43.80 -2.91
N SER A 26 -71.12 44.05 -2.00
CA SER A 26 -72.09 43.04 -1.57
C SER A 26 -73.17 42.80 -2.64
N VAL A 27 -73.77 41.60 -2.66
CA VAL A 27 -74.86 41.25 -3.61
C VAL A 27 -76.01 42.29 -3.64
N PRO A 28 -76.47 42.85 -2.49
CA PRO A 28 -77.46 43.93 -2.51
C PRO A 28 -76.98 45.21 -3.21
N GLN A 29 -75.73 45.62 -2.99
CA GLN A 29 -75.15 46.81 -3.64
C GLN A 29 -75.04 46.61 -5.15
N ILE A 30 -74.59 45.43 -5.59
CA ILE A 30 -74.46 45.08 -7.01
C ILE A 30 -75.84 45.07 -7.69
N ALA A 31 -76.84 44.48 -7.04
CA ALA A 31 -78.22 44.46 -7.54
C ALA A 31 -78.76 45.89 -7.74
N ALA A 32 -78.48 46.80 -6.82
CA ALA A 32 -78.85 48.20 -6.95
C ALA A 32 -78.08 48.92 -8.09
N MET A 33 -76.77 48.71 -8.17
CA MET A 33 -75.90 49.35 -9.19
C MET A 33 -76.25 48.93 -10.62
N LEU A 34 -76.60 47.65 -10.82
CA LEU A 34 -76.94 47.11 -12.14
C LEU A 34 -78.45 47.13 -12.44
N GLN A 35 -79.26 47.69 -11.53
CA GLN A 35 -80.73 47.69 -11.62
C GLN A 35 -81.34 46.28 -11.81
N MET A 36 -80.74 45.27 -11.16
CA MET A 36 -81.16 43.87 -11.21
C MET A 36 -81.86 43.44 -9.91
N LYS A 37 -82.75 42.46 -9.98
CA LYS A 37 -83.36 41.89 -8.76
C LYS A 37 -82.29 41.13 -7.96
N ARG A 38 -82.24 41.35 -6.63
CA ARG A 38 -81.28 40.67 -5.72
C ARG A 38 -81.22 39.14 -5.88
N PRO A 39 -82.34 38.40 -6.00
CA PRO A 39 -82.30 36.95 -6.21
C PRO A 39 -81.57 36.55 -7.50
N THR A 40 -81.63 37.38 -8.54
CA THR A 40 -80.95 37.14 -9.82
C THR A 40 -79.43 37.19 -9.65
N VAL A 41 -78.91 38.23 -8.98
CA VAL A 41 -77.47 38.36 -8.70
C VAL A 41 -76.98 37.28 -7.73
N GLN A 42 -77.81 36.93 -6.73
CA GLN A 42 -77.52 35.84 -5.79
C GLN A 42 -77.42 34.48 -6.51
N SER A 43 -78.32 34.23 -7.46
CA SER A 43 -78.31 33.00 -8.26
C SER A 43 -77.07 32.90 -9.13
N TRP A 44 -76.62 34.00 -9.75
CA TRP A 44 -75.37 34.03 -10.50
C TRP A 44 -74.16 33.75 -9.61
N LYS A 45 -74.08 34.42 -8.46
CA LYS A 45 -73.02 34.20 -7.47
C LYS A 45 -72.87 32.73 -7.10
N GLN A 46 -73.98 32.05 -6.83
CA GLN A 46 -73.99 30.63 -6.46
C GLN A 46 -73.66 29.72 -7.63
N ARG A 47 -74.27 29.94 -8.80
CA ARG A 47 -74.10 29.09 -9.98
C ARG A 47 -72.67 29.13 -10.52
N ASP A 48 -72.05 30.31 -10.48
CA ASP A 48 -70.69 30.53 -11.00
C ASP A 48 -69.63 30.45 -9.90
N GLY A 49 -70.01 30.08 -8.67
CA GLY A 49 -69.08 29.82 -7.57
C GLY A 49 -68.14 30.99 -7.28
N TRP A 50 -68.61 32.23 -7.27
CA TRP A 50 -67.74 33.41 -7.18
C TRP A 50 -66.85 33.43 -5.92
N ASP A 51 -67.29 32.79 -4.85
CA ASP A 51 -66.54 32.65 -3.59
C ASP A 51 -65.35 31.69 -3.71
N SER A 52 -65.45 30.68 -4.58
CA SER A 52 -64.41 29.65 -4.78
C SER A 52 -63.31 30.05 -5.78
N VAL A 53 -63.44 31.18 -6.47
CA VAL A 53 -62.43 31.63 -7.44
C VAL A 53 -61.21 32.19 -6.69
N ALA A 54 -60.05 31.55 -6.86
CA ALA A 54 -58.79 32.00 -6.25
C ALA A 54 -58.42 33.41 -6.71
N PRO A 55 -57.86 34.29 -5.84
CA PRO A 55 -57.48 35.65 -6.21
C PRO A 55 -56.55 35.74 -7.44
N ILE A 56 -55.63 34.78 -7.59
CA ILE A 56 -54.71 34.73 -8.73
C ILE A 56 -55.46 34.51 -10.06
N SER A 57 -56.46 33.64 -10.06
CA SER A 57 -57.31 33.37 -11.24
C SER A 57 -58.14 34.59 -11.64
N ARG A 58 -58.54 35.44 -10.68
CA ARG A 58 -59.25 36.71 -10.96
C ARG A 58 -58.33 37.71 -11.69
N VAL A 59 -57.06 37.75 -11.30
CA VAL A 59 -56.03 38.59 -11.95
C VAL A 59 -55.70 38.05 -13.33
N GLU A 60 -55.56 36.74 -13.50
CA GLU A 60 -55.36 36.09 -14.81
C GLU A 60 -56.47 36.46 -15.81
N MET A 61 -57.74 36.29 -15.40
CA MET A 61 -58.88 36.63 -16.26
C MET A 61 -58.90 38.12 -16.65
N SER A 62 -58.51 39.01 -15.74
CA SER A 62 -58.47 40.45 -15.99
C SER A 62 -57.34 40.83 -16.95
N LEU A 63 -56.17 40.22 -16.79
CA LEU A 63 -55.02 40.42 -17.68
C LEU A 63 -55.32 39.88 -19.09
N GLU A 64 -55.90 38.70 -19.20
CA GLU A 64 -56.29 38.08 -20.48
C GLU A 64 -57.34 38.94 -21.22
N ALA A 65 -58.37 39.41 -20.51
CA ALA A 65 -59.40 40.27 -21.08
C ALA A 65 -58.80 41.59 -21.62
N ARG A 66 -57.90 42.23 -20.86
CA ARG A 66 -57.24 43.46 -21.28
C ARG A 66 -56.31 43.22 -22.48
N LEU A 67 -55.55 42.13 -22.46
CA LEU A 67 -54.68 41.77 -23.57
C LEU A 67 -55.48 41.52 -24.85
N THR A 68 -56.58 40.77 -24.76
CA THR A 68 -57.50 40.51 -25.88
C THR A 68 -58.06 41.82 -26.45
N GLN A 69 -58.47 42.75 -25.58
CA GLN A 69 -58.95 44.08 -25.99
C GLN A 69 -57.88 44.86 -26.79
N LEU A 70 -56.63 44.84 -26.34
CA LEU A 70 -55.53 45.52 -27.02
C LEU A 70 -55.16 44.85 -28.34
N ILE A 71 -55.24 43.52 -28.42
CA ILE A 71 -54.97 42.75 -29.64
C ILE A 71 -55.98 43.08 -30.74
N ILE A 72 -57.27 43.17 -30.40
CA ILE A 72 -58.36 43.40 -31.37
C ILE A 72 -58.45 44.89 -31.79
N LYS A 73 -57.75 45.80 -31.09
CA LYS A 73 -57.71 47.23 -31.43
C LYS A 73 -57.24 47.46 -32.88
N PRO A 74 -58.03 48.12 -33.76
CA PRO A 74 -57.71 48.29 -35.19
C PRO A 74 -56.46 49.11 -35.47
N GLN A 75 -56.24 50.20 -34.74
CA GLN A 75 -55.02 51.01 -34.79
C GLN A 75 -54.31 51.00 -33.44
N LYS A 76 -53.08 50.50 -33.43
CA LYS A 76 -52.24 50.40 -32.23
C LYS A 76 -51.21 51.52 -32.19
N THR A 77 -51.02 52.10 -31.01
CA THR A 77 -50.01 53.11 -30.70
C THR A 77 -48.79 52.44 -30.05
N GLY A 78 -47.67 53.17 -29.94
CA GLY A 78 -46.50 52.69 -29.20
C GLY A 78 -46.81 52.34 -27.73
N GLY A 79 -47.77 53.05 -27.11
CA GLY A 79 -48.25 52.73 -25.77
C GLY A 79 -48.98 51.37 -25.72
N ASP A 80 -49.81 51.06 -26.72
CA ASP A 80 -50.53 49.78 -26.78
C ASP A 80 -49.56 48.60 -26.94
N PHE A 81 -48.51 48.74 -27.76
CA PHE A 81 -47.49 47.69 -27.91
C PHE A 81 -46.71 47.45 -26.61
N LYS A 82 -46.41 48.51 -25.86
CA LYS A 82 -45.75 48.41 -24.55
C LYS A 82 -46.66 47.74 -23.53
N GLU A 83 -47.95 48.07 -23.52
CA GLU A 83 -48.92 47.44 -22.62
C GLU A 83 -49.10 45.94 -22.96
N ILE A 84 -49.17 45.58 -24.25
CA ILE A 84 -49.20 44.18 -24.71
C ILE A 84 -47.98 43.40 -24.21
N ASP A 85 -46.76 43.93 -24.37
CA ASP A 85 -45.52 43.30 -23.88
C ASP A 85 -45.54 43.13 -22.35
N LEU A 86 -45.94 44.15 -21.61
CA LEU A 86 -46.00 44.09 -20.15
C LEU A 86 -47.04 43.07 -19.67
N LEU A 87 -48.24 43.04 -20.27
CA LEU A 87 -49.28 42.06 -19.94
C LEU A 87 -48.83 40.63 -20.30
N GLY A 88 -48.19 40.43 -21.45
CA GLY A 88 -47.63 39.15 -21.85
C GLY A 88 -46.61 38.60 -20.86
N ARG A 89 -45.72 39.45 -20.34
CA ARG A 89 -44.75 39.07 -19.30
C ARG A 89 -45.40 38.71 -17.96
N GLN A 90 -46.51 39.35 -17.60
CA GLN A 90 -47.25 38.98 -16.38
C GLN A 90 -47.94 37.64 -16.54
N ILE A 91 -48.54 37.35 -17.71
CA ILE A 91 -49.13 36.04 -18.00
C ILE A 91 -48.07 34.93 -17.91
N GLU A 92 -46.88 35.16 -18.47
CA GLU A 92 -45.77 34.21 -18.37
C GLU A 92 -45.36 33.97 -16.90
N ARG A 93 -45.28 35.01 -16.07
CA ARG A 93 -45.00 34.87 -14.63
C ARG A 93 -46.07 34.08 -13.90
N LEU A 94 -47.34 34.34 -14.18
CA LEU A 94 -48.46 33.62 -13.55
C LEU A 94 -48.45 32.14 -13.95
N ALA A 95 -48.16 31.83 -15.22
CA ALA A 95 -47.99 30.45 -15.68
C ALA A 95 -46.83 29.73 -14.96
N ARG A 96 -45.70 30.42 -14.71
CA ARG A 96 -44.57 29.88 -13.92
C ARG A 96 -44.94 29.62 -12.47
N VAL A 97 -45.69 30.53 -11.84
CA VAL A 97 -46.19 30.36 -10.46
C VAL A 97 -47.17 29.19 -10.37
N ASN A 98 -48.07 29.04 -11.33
CA ASN A 98 -48.99 27.90 -11.38
C ASN A 98 -48.27 26.57 -11.58
N ARG A 99 -47.24 26.53 -12.44
CA ARG A 99 -46.40 25.35 -12.64
C ARG A 99 -45.65 24.98 -11.35
N TYR A 100 -45.06 25.96 -10.66
CA TYR A 100 -44.44 25.76 -9.35
C TYR A 100 -45.42 25.21 -8.30
N ASN A 101 -46.64 25.76 -8.23
CA ASN A 101 -47.67 25.25 -7.31
C ASN A 101 -48.06 23.79 -7.57
N GLN A 102 -47.85 23.28 -8.80
CA GLN A 102 -48.09 21.88 -9.16
C GLN A 102 -46.88 20.98 -8.95
N THR A 103 -45.67 21.47 -9.22
CA THR A 103 -44.44 20.66 -9.24
C THR A 103 -43.61 20.77 -7.95
N GLY A 104 -43.77 21.85 -7.18
CA GLY A 104 -42.94 22.21 -6.04
C GLY A 104 -41.49 22.56 -6.38
N ASN A 105 -41.14 22.70 -7.67
CA ASN A 105 -39.75 22.85 -8.11
C ASN A 105 -39.36 24.32 -8.28
N GLU A 106 -38.48 24.84 -7.43
CA GLU A 106 -38.00 26.24 -7.48
C GLU A 106 -37.40 26.65 -8.84
N ALA A 107 -36.92 25.69 -9.65
CA ALA A 107 -36.43 25.96 -10.99
C ALA A 107 -37.53 26.45 -11.96
N ASP A 108 -38.81 26.17 -11.69
CA ASP A 108 -39.94 26.67 -12.49
C ASP A 108 -40.20 28.18 -12.26
N LEU A 109 -39.78 28.74 -11.12
CA LEU A 109 -39.92 30.17 -10.80
C LEU A 109 -38.81 31.02 -11.44
N ASN A 110 -37.59 30.48 -11.53
CA ASN A 110 -36.42 31.21 -12.02
C ASN A 110 -35.59 30.38 -13.03
N PRO A 111 -35.61 30.75 -14.32
CA PRO A 111 -34.81 30.09 -15.36
C PRO A 111 -33.29 30.11 -15.10
N ASN A 112 -32.80 31.06 -14.30
CA ASN A 112 -31.38 31.15 -13.96
C ASN A 112 -30.93 30.05 -12.98
N VAL A 113 -31.85 29.46 -12.21
CA VAL A 113 -31.56 28.31 -11.32
C VAL A 113 -31.27 27.07 -12.16
N ALA A 114 -32.03 26.84 -13.24
CA ALA A 114 -31.76 25.77 -14.20
C ALA A 114 -30.40 25.93 -14.90
N ASN A 115 -29.95 27.17 -15.14
CA ASN A 115 -28.65 27.45 -15.74
C ASN A 115 -27.46 27.23 -14.79
N ARG A 116 -27.66 27.28 -13.47
CA ARG A 116 -26.59 27.02 -12.47
C ARG A 116 -26.08 25.58 -12.50
N ASN A 117 -26.91 24.63 -12.95
CA ASN A 117 -26.60 23.19 -12.99
C ASN A 117 -26.21 22.67 -14.39
N LYS A 118 -26.10 23.54 -15.41
CA LYS A 118 -25.75 23.14 -16.79
C LYS A 118 -24.25 22.97 -17.05
N GLY A 119 -23.38 23.37 -16.12
CA GLY A 119 -21.96 23.06 -16.19
C GLY A 119 -21.73 21.63 -15.73
N GLY A 120 -21.57 20.69 -16.67
CA GLY A 120 -21.12 19.34 -16.34
C GLY A 120 -19.84 19.41 -15.51
N ARG A 121 -19.93 19.06 -14.23
CA ARG A 121 -18.77 18.99 -13.34
C ARG A 121 -17.83 17.96 -13.95
N ARG A 122 -16.76 18.42 -14.63
CA ARG A 122 -15.76 17.55 -15.25
C ARG A 122 -15.32 16.56 -14.17
N LYS A 123 -15.51 15.26 -14.40
CA LYS A 123 -15.19 14.24 -13.39
C LYS A 123 -13.77 14.51 -12.89
N PRO A 124 -13.55 14.59 -11.56
CA PRO A 124 -12.21 14.83 -11.03
C PRO A 124 -11.27 13.79 -11.62
N LYS A 125 -10.15 14.25 -12.20
CA LYS A 125 -9.14 13.35 -12.73
C LYS A 125 -8.60 12.52 -11.57
N LYS A 126 -8.65 11.20 -11.71
CA LYS A 126 -8.16 10.26 -10.69
C LYS A 126 -6.65 10.45 -10.51
N ASN A 127 -6.15 10.32 -9.27
CA ASN A 127 -4.73 10.42 -8.93
C ASN A 127 -4.07 11.71 -9.47
N PHE A 128 -4.77 12.84 -9.38
CA PHE A 128 -4.33 14.13 -9.92
C PHE A 128 -3.86 15.06 -8.80
N PHE A 129 -2.74 15.74 -9.02
CA PHE A 129 -2.18 16.76 -8.13
C PHE A 129 -2.31 18.13 -8.78
N SER A 130 -2.73 19.16 -8.04
CA SER A 130 -2.61 20.55 -8.51
C SER A 130 -1.16 21.03 -8.43
N ASP A 131 -0.83 22.13 -9.11
CA ASP A 131 0.52 22.69 -9.10
C ASP A 131 0.92 23.11 -7.67
N GLU A 132 -0.02 23.69 -6.90
CA GLU A 132 0.19 24.05 -5.50
C GLU A 132 0.44 22.82 -4.62
N ALA A 133 -0.22 21.70 -4.92
CA ALA A 133 0.01 20.43 -4.22
C ALA A 133 1.41 19.89 -4.51
N ILE A 134 1.88 19.99 -5.76
CA ILE A 134 3.23 19.55 -6.15
C ILE A 134 4.29 20.42 -5.45
N GLU A 135 4.13 21.75 -5.45
CA GLU A 135 5.03 22.68 -4.75
C GLU A 135 5.08 22.40 -3.26
N LYS A 136 3.92 22.17 -2.62
CA LYS A 136 3.84 21.83 -1.21
C LYS A 136 4.52 20.49 -0.90
N LEU A 137 4.36 19.47 -1.74
CA LEU A 137 5.09 18.21 -1.58
C LEU A 137 6.60 18.42 -1.68
N GLU A 138 7.06 19.23 -2.63
CA GLU A 138 8.48 19.56 -2.78
C GLU A 138 9.04 20.27 -1.54
N GLN A 139 8.32 21.24 -1.00
CA GLN A 139 8.68 21.90 0.25
C GLN A 139 8.83 20.88 1.39
N ILE A 140 7.80 20.05 1.62
CA ILE A 140 7.80 19.03 2.68
C ILE A 140 8.93 18.01 2.46
N PHE A 141 9.25 17.67 1.20
CA PHE A 141 10.36 16.79 0.85
C PHE A 141 11.69 17.33 1.35
N PHE A 142 12.01 18.58 1.04
CA PHE A 142 13.28 19.17 1.45
C PHE A 142 13.33 19.46 2.96
N GLU A 143 12.24 19.95 3.56
CA GLU A 143 12.19 20.24 5.01
C GLU A 143 12.37 19.00 5.88
N GLN A 144 11.90 17.84 5.41
CA GLN A 144 11.96 16.59 6.17
C GLN A 144 13.12 15.67 5.73
N SER A 145 14.01 16.13 4.85
CA SER A 145 15.16 15.33 4.40
C SER A 145 16.38 15.60 5.28
N PHE A 146 17.06 14.54 5.69
CA PHE A 146 18.36 14.64 6.36
C PHE A 146 19.48 14.95 5.36
N ASP A 147 20.64 15.42 5.84
CA ASP A 147 21.72 15.90 4.97
C ASP A 147 22.27 14.82 4.03
N TYR A 148 22.39 13.58 4.51
CA TYR A 148 22.81 12.44 3.68
C TYR A 148 21.77 12.09 2.61
N GLN A 149 20.47 12.30 2.89
CA GLN A 149 19.40 12.11 1.92
C GLN A 149 19.42 13.21 0.86
N LEU A 150 19.71 14.45 1.24
CA LEU A 150 19.94 15.54 0.29
C LEU A 150 21.20 15.31 -0.57
N HIS A 151 22.18 14.55 -0.06
CA HIS A 151 23.27 14.06 -0.90
C HIS A 151 22.74 13.13 -1.99
N TRP A 152 21.93 12.12 -1.63
CA TRP A 152 21.31 11.24 -2.62
C TRP A 152 20.52 12.01 -3.67
N TYR A 153 19.77 13.04 -3.27
CA TYR A 153 19.05 13.92 -4.20
C TYR A 153 19.98 14.49 -5.27
N ARG A 154 21.06 15.15 -4.84
CA ARG A 154 22.05 15.78 -5.72
C ARG A 154 22.72 14.76 -6.63
N ALA A 155 23.16 13.63 -6.09
CA ALA A 155 23.75 12.54 -6.86
C ALA A 155 22.77 12.00 -7.91
N GLY A 156 21.48 11.91 -7.58
CA GLY A 156 20.43 11.51 -8.51
C GLY A 156 20.26 12.50 -9.65
N LEU A 157 20.46 13.81 -9.43
CA LEU A 157 20.39 14.82 -10.49
C LEU A 157 21.54 14.71 -11.49
N GLU A 158 22.74 14.40 -11.01
CA GLU A 158 23.97 14.39 -11.78
C GLU A 158 24.27 13.04 -12.45
N HIS A 159 23.99 11.93 -11.76
CA HIS A 159 24.40 10.60 -12.17
C HIS A 159 23.23 9.74 -12.60
N ARG A 160 23.40 9.03 -13.72
CA ARG A 160 22.40 8.09 -14.23
C ARG A 160 22.28 6.84 -13.36
N ILE A 161 23.40 6.34 -12.85
CA ILE A 161 23.45 5.15 -12.00
C ILE A 161 24.08 5.53 -10.66
N ARG A 162 23.38 5.21 -9.58
CA ARG A 162 23.86 5.37 -8.21
C ARG A 162 23.62 4.12 -7.39
N ASP A 163 24.61 3.71 -6.62
CA ASP A 163 24.62 2.55 -5.74
C ASP A 163 24.88 3.03 -4.30
N ILE A 164 23.97 2.70 -3.39
CA ILE A 164 24.01 3.15 -2.00
C ILE A 164 24.05 1.94 -1.07
N LEU A 165 25.18 1.70 -0.43
CA LEU A 165 25.27 0.77 0.69
C LEU A 165 24.88 1.53 1.97
N LYS A 166 23.85 1.06 2.67
CA LYS A 166 23.24 1.80 3.77
C LYS A 166 23.02 0.95 5.02
N SER A 167 23.03 1.64 6.15
CA SER A 167 22.60 1.13 7.45
C SER A 167 21.09 0.85 7.50
N ARG A 168 20.66 -0.05 8.38
CA ARG A 168 19.23 -0.23 8.69
C ARG A 168 18.62 1.00 9.33
N GLN A 169 17.33 1.20 9.08
CA GLN A 169 16.51 2.23 9.74
C GLN A 169 16.95 3.69 9.54
N ILE A 170 17.67 4.01 8.45
CA ILE A 170 18.02 5.40 8.07
C ILE A 170 17.06 6.03 7.04
N GLY A 171 15.86 5.46 6.86
CA GLY A 171 14.82 6.06 6.02
C GLY A 171 15.05 6.02 4.51
N ALA A 172 15.88 5.11 3.98
CA ALA A 172 16.15 5.00 2.54
C ALA A 172 14.87 4.77 1.70
N THR A 173 14.05 3.77 2.04
CA THR A 173 12.80 3.47 1.32
C THR A 173 11.80 4.62 1.43
N PHE A 174 11.67 5.23 2.61
CA PHE A 174 10.85 6.43 2.83
C PHE A 174 11.28 7.58 1.90
N TYR A 175 12.59 7.85 1.84
CA TYR A 175 13.15 8.91 1.01
C TYR A 175 12.94 8.64 -0.48
N PHE A 176 13.35 7.48 -0.99
CA PHE A 176 13.27 7.16 -2.42
C PHE A 176 11.83 7.04 -2.93
N SER A 177 10.89 6.62 -2.08
CA SER A 177 9.45 6.66 -2.38
C SER A 177 8.96 8.06 -2.72
N ARG A 178 9.39 9.06 -1.93
CA ARG A 178 8.99 10.47 -2.09
C ARG A 178 9.70 11.12 -3.26
N GLU A 179 10.99 10.85 -3.41
CA GLU A 179 11.78 11.29 -4.56
C GLU A 179 11.17 10.78 -5.88
N ALA A 180 10.81 9.50 -5.94
CA ALA A 180 10.21 8.89 -7.12
C ALA A 180 8.85 9.50 -7.46
N LEU A 181 7.97 9.77 -6.48
CA LEU A 181 6.69 10.44 -6.73
C LEU A 181 6.89 11.85 -7.33
N LEU A 182 7.77 12.66 -6.72
CA LEU A 182 8.07 14.00 -7.23
C LEU A 182 8.68 13.95 -8.64
N ARG A 183 9.58 13.01 -8.89
CA ARG A 183 10.17 12.79 -10.20
C ARG A 183 9.11 12.42 -11.23
N ALA A 184 8.24 11.47 -10.94
CA ALA A 184 7.15 11.06 -11.81
C ALA A 184 6.21 12.23 -12.16
N LEU A 185 5.88 13.07 -11.17
CA LEU A 185 5.03 14.25 -11.36
C LEU A 185 5.71 15.29 -12.28
N LYS A 186 7.01 15.51 -12.12
CA LYS A 186 7.78 16.51 -12.88
C LYS A 186 8.13 16.06 -14.30
N THR A 187 8.53 14.79 -14.49
CA THR A 187 9.08 14.32 -15.77
C THR A 187 8.11 13.51 -16.60
N GLY A 188 7.07 12.92 -15.98
CA GLY A 188 6.21 11.95 -16.64
C GLY A 188 6.85 10.57 -16.86
N HIS A 189 8.05 10.34 -16.34
CA HIS A 189 8.69 9.03 -16.42
C HIS A 189 8.00 8.04 -15.48
N ASN A 190 7.80 6.81 -15.93
CA ASN A 190 7.37 5.74 -15.04
C ASN A 190 8.44 5.49 -13.97
N GLN A 191 8.01 5.08 -12.78
CA GLN A 191 8.89 4.71 -11.68
C GLN A 191 8.66 3.23 -11.37
N ILE A 192 9.74 2.47 -11.32
CA ILE A 192 9.73 1.03 -11.20
C ILE A 192 10.47 0.69 -9.92
N PHE A 193 9.74 0.10 -8.97
CA PHE A 193 10.26 -0.37 -7.70
C PHE A 193 10.42 -1.87 -7.78
N LEU A 194 11.66 -2.34 -7.65
CA LEU A 194 12.01 -3.74 -7.69
C LEU A 194 12.65 -4.12 -6.36
N SER A 195 12.03 -5.06 -5.67
CA SER A 195 12.44 -5.49 -4.34
C SER A 195 12.67 -6.99 -4.27
N ALA A 196 13.28 -7.45 -3.18
CA ALA A 196 13.47 -8.88 -2.96
C ALA A 196 12.12 -9.63 -2.91
N SER A 197 11.05 -9.03 -2.37
CA SER A 197 9.67 -9.52 -2.55
C SER A 197 8.68 -8.42 -2.93
N LYS A 198 7.52 -8.83 -3.47
CA LYS A 198 6.39 -7.95 -3.74
C LYS A 198 5.86 -7.26 -2.48
N THR A 199 5.90 -7.94 -1.33
CA THR A 199 5.57 -7.34 -0.02
C THR A 199 6.49 -6.15 0.27
N GLN A 200 7.80 -6.29 0.05
CA GLN A 200 8.74 -5.19 0.23
C GLN A 200 8.51 -4.06 -0.78
N ALA A 201 8.21 -4.39 -2.04
CA ALA A 201 7.90 -3.38 -3.05
C ALA A 201 6.66 -2.55 -2.65
N TYR A 202 5.67 -3.15 -1.98
CA TYR A 202 4.50 -2.43 -1.46
C TYR A 202 4.81 -1.49 -0.29
N VAL A 203 5.95 -1.61 0.40
CA VAL A 203 6.38 -0.59 1.37
C VAL A 203 6.62 0.75 0.68
N PHE A 204 7.17 0.76 -0.54
CA PHE A 204 7.26 2.00 -1.34
C PHE A 204 5.88 2.57 -1.64
N ARG A 205 4.93 1.69 -2.01
CA ARG A 205 3.56 2.08 -2.31
C ARG A 205 2.90 2.76 -1.10
N GLU A 206 3.08 2.21 0.10
CA GLU A 206 2.57 2.79 1.34
C GLU A 206 3.14 4.18 1.61
N TYR A 207 4.47 4.35 1.49
CA TYR A 207 5.09 5.66 1.66
C TYR A 207 4.67 6.68 0.61
N ILE A 208 4.49 6.25 -0.65
CA ILE A 208 3.98 7.10 -1.74
C ILE A 208 2.56 7.57 -1.43
N ILE A 209 1.67 6.67 -1.01
CA ILE A 209 0.29 7.01 -0.66
C ILE A 209 0.26 7.94 0.56
N ALA A 210 1.06 7.64 1.59
CA ALA A 210 1.16 8.49 2.78
C ALA A 210 1.65 9.90 2.45
N PHE A 211 2.65 10.01 1.57
CA PHE A 211 3.18 11.30 1.14
C PHE A 211 2.15 12.10 0.32
N ALA A 212 1.44 11.46 -0.61
CA ALA A 212 0.38 12.09 -1.39
C ALA A 212 -0.79 12.60 -0.52
N ARG A 213 -1.11 11.90 0.58
CA ARG A 213 -2.14 12.33 1.54
C ARG A 213 -1.81 13.62 2.28
N LEU A 214 -0.54 14.03 2.35
CA LEU A 214 -0.17 15.33 2.96
C LEU A 214 -0.70 16.55 2.17
N VAL A 215 -1.15 16.32 0.94
CA VAL A 215 -1.77 17.30 0.06
C VAL A 215 -3.16 16.86 -0.40
N ASP A 216 -3.84 16.04 0.41
CA ASP A 216 -5.22 15.59 0.21
C ASP A 216 -5.46 14.80 -1.10
N VAL A 217 -4.44 14.08 -1.58
CA VAL A 217 -4.55 13.20 -2.75
C VAL A 217 -4.52 11.72 -2.33
N ASP A 218 -5.65 11.03 -2.48
CA ASP A 218 -5.74 9.57 -2.27
C ASP A 218 -5.41 8.80 -3.55
N LEU A 219 -4.15 8.35 -3.64
CA LEU A 219 -3.68 7.52 -4.73
C LEU A 219 -4.28 6.11 -4.68
N THR A 220 -4.76 5.62 -5.82
CA THR A 220 -5.32 4.26 -5.96
C THR A 220 -4.90 3.59 -7.26
N GLY A 221 -4.89 2.26 -7.27
CA GLY A 221 -4.45 1.43 -8.40
C GLY A 221 -3.23 0.57 -8.05
N ASP A 222 -2.97 -0.41 -8.91
CA ASP A 222 -1.75 -1.22 -8.96
C ASP A 222 -1.55 -1.72 -10.41
N PRO A 223 -0.69 -1.07 -11.22
CA PRO A 223 0.15 0.07 -10.89
C PRO A 223 -0.67 1.36 -10.62
N ILE A 224 -0.08 2.30 -9.87
CA ILE A 224 -0.69 3.63 -9.68
C ILE A 224 -0.40 4.48 -10.92
N VAL A 225 -1.45 4.99 -11.58
CA VAL A 225 -1.31 5.86 -12.77
C VAL A 225 -1.61 7.30 -12.37
N LEU A 226 -0.66 8.22 -12.58
CA LEU A 226 -0.80 9.63 -12.25
C LEU A 226 -1.69 10.37 -13.26
N GLY A 227 -2.72 11.06 -12.78
CA GLY A 227 -3.67 11.79 -13.61
C GLY A 227 -3.11 13.05 -14.27
N ASN A 228 -1.93 13.50 -13.84
CA ASN A 228 -1.22 14.66 -14.37
C ASN A 228 -0.70 14.41 -15.79
N ASN A 229 0.07 13.33 -15.95
CA ASN A 229 0.88 13.06 -17.14
C ASN A 229 0.84 11.58 -17.61
N GLY A 230 0.14 10.70 -16.88
CA GLY A 230 0.03 9.27 -17.22
C GLY A 230 1.21 8.41 -16.75
N ALA A 231 2.18 8.96 -16.02
CA ALA A 231 3.28 8.19 -15.44
C ALA A 231 2.75 7.09 -14.52
N LYS A 232 3.38 5.92 -14.59
CA LYS A 232 3.01 4.73 -13.81
C LYS A 232 4.02 4.49 -12.69
N LEU A 233 3.53 4.20 -11.49
CA LEU A 233 4.31 3.70 -10.36
C LEU A 233 4.06 2.19 -10.29
N ILE A 234 5.09 1.40 -10.56
CA ILE A 234 5.03 -0.04 -10.80
C ILE A 234 5.83 -0.76 -9.71
N PHE A 235 5.21 -1.71 -9.01
CA PHE A 235 5.81 -2.43 -7.87
C PHE A 235 5.98 -3.90 -8.22
N LEU A 236 7.23 -4.38 -8.24
CA LEU A 236 7.60 -5.72 -8.71
C LEU A 236 8.43 -6.47 -7.66
N GLY A 237 8.19 -7.77 -7.55
CA GLY A 237 9.08 -8.70 -6.85
C GLY A 237 10.24 -9.17 -7.74
N THR A 238 10.83 -10.31 -7.38
CA THR A 238 12.03 -10.87 -8.04
C THR A 238 11.75 -11.68 -9.31
N ASN A 239 10.49 -11.80 -9.71
CA ASN A 239 10.11 -12.54 -10.91
C ASN A 239 10.56 -11.82 -12.20
N SER A 240 11.69 -12.26 -12.74
CA SER A 240 12.31 -11.67 -13.93
C SER A 240 11.41 -11.67 -15.19
N ASN A 241 10.41 -12.55 -15.26
CA ASN A 241 9.50 -12.62 -16.40
C ASN A 241 8.52 -11.43 -16.46
N THR A 242 8.08 -10.94 -15.30
CA THR A 242 7.14 -9.79 -15.24
C THR A 242 7.86 -8.47 -15.44
N ALA A 243 9.15 -8.40 -15.10
CA ALA A 243 9.97 -7.18 -15.17
C ALA A 243 10.30 -6.71 -16.60
N GLN A 244 10.41 -7.60 -17.60
CA GLN A 244 10.96 -7.26 -18.93
C GLN A 244 10.16 -6.22 -19.74
N SER A 245 8.87 -6.02 -19.45
CA SER A 245 7.96 -5.24 -20.32
C SER A 245 7.87 -3.75 -20.00
N HIS A 246 8.43 -3.31 -18.87
CA HIS A 246 8.28 -1.93 -18.41
C HIS A 246 9.50 -1.05 -18.76
N ASN A 247 9.26 0.25 -18.89
CA ASN A 247 10.29 1.26 -19.14
C ASN A 247 10.08 2.43 -18.18
N GLY A 248 11.14 2.85 -17.47
CA GLY A 248 11.05 3.88 -16.43
C GLY A 248 12.34 4.03 -15.61
N ASP A 249 12.33 4.99 -14.69
CA ASP A 249 13.35 5.11 -13.66
C ASP A 249 13.27 3.92 -12.70
N LEU A 250 14.40 3.30 -12.43
CA LEU A 250 14.50 2.08 -11.65
C LEU A 250 15.01 2.36 -10.24
N TYR A 251 14.30 1.83 -9.25
CA TYR A 251 14.72 1.76 -7.85
C TYR A 251 14.78 0.29 -7.47
N VAL A 252 15.97 -0.20 -7.12
CA VAL A 252 16.18 -1.57 -6.67
C VAL A 252 16.65 -1.55 -5.23
N ASP A 253 15.83 -2.02 -4.31
CA ASP A 253 16.19 -2.11 -2.89
C ASP A 253 16.67 -3.50 -2.50
N GLU A 254 17.45 -3.53 -1.42
CA GLU A 254 18.00 -4.73 -0.80
C GLU A 254 18.71 -5.67 -1.78
N ILE A 255 19.48 -5.10 -2.73
CA ILE A 255 20.20 -5.87 -3.77
C ILE A 255 21.10 -6.99 -3.25
N PHE A 256 21.63 -6.88 -2.03
CA PHE A 256 22.43 -7.93 -1.39
C PHE A 256 21.58 -9.00 -0.71
N TRP A 257 20.27 -8.97 -0.84
CA TRP A 257 19.36 -9.98 -0.32
C TRP A 257 18.51 -10.61 -1.43
N ILE A 258 18.67 -10.16 -2.67
CA ILE A 258 17.94 -10.69 -3.82
C ILE A 258 18.59 -11.98 -4.32
N PRO A 259 17.86 -13.12 -4.33
CA PRO A 259 18.31 -14.34 -4.98
C PRO A 259 18.54 -14.11 -6.49
N ASN A 260 19.63 -14.68 -7.02
CA ASN A 260 19.97 -14.60 -8.45
C ASN A 260 20.01 -13.15 -8.98
N PHE A 261 20.54 -12.20 -8.19
CA PHE A 261 20.60 -10.79 -8.55
C PHE A 261 21.18 -10.53 -9.94
N GLN A 262 22.21 -11.26 -10.38
CA GLN A 262 22.78 -11.02 -11.72
C GLN A 262 21.77 -11.26 -12.87
N VAL A 263 20.86 -12.23 -12.72
CA VAL A 263 19.79 -12.51 -13.70
C VAL A 263 18.78 -11.37 -13.69
N LEU A 264 18.34 -10.99 -12.51
CA LEU A 264 17.40 -9.89 -12.30
C LEU A 264 17.96 -8.56 -12.83
N ARG A 265 19.20 -8.22 -12.49
CA ARG A 265 19.90 -7.02 -12.94
C ARG A 265 19.96 -6.96 -14.46
N LYS A 266 20.22 -8.09 -15.14
CA LYS A 266 20.25 -8.15 -16.60
C LYS A 266 18.91 -7.70 -17.19
N VAL A 267 17.80 -8.17 -16.64
CA VAL A 267 16.45 -7.73 -17.03
C VAL A 267 16.20 -6.27 -16.65
N ALA A 268 16.48 -5.90 -15.41
CA ALA A 268 16.22 -4.57 -14.87
C ALA A 268 16.99 -3.47 -15.61
N SER A 269 18.24 -3.75 -16.01
CA SER A 269 19.07 -2.83 -16.78
C SER A 269 18.47 -2.47 -18.15
N GLY A 270 17.69 -3.37 -18.75
CA GLY A 270 16.97 -3.10 -20.00
C GLY A 270 15.84 -2.08 -19.81
N MET A 271 15.18 -2.09 -18.66
CA MET A 271 14.01 -1.25 -18.35
C MET A 271 14.38 0.24 -18.27
N ALA A 272 15.57 0.54 -17.73
CA ALA A 272 16.09 1.89 -17.58
C ALA A 272 17.16 2.25 -18.63
N SER A 273 17.27 1.53 -19.75
CA SER A 273 18.37 1.65 -20.72
C SER A 273 18.52 3.02 -21.40
N GLN A 274 17.46 3.84 -21.43
CA GLN A 274 17.47 5.14 -22.08
C GLN A 274 18.23 6.19 -21.26
N SER A 275 18.87 7.16 -21.92
CA SER A 275 19.79 8.13 -21.28
C SER A 275 19.11 9.06 -20.27
N HIS A 276 17.82 9.33 -20.42
CA HIS A 276 17.04 10.19 -19.52
C HIS A 276 16.48 9.45 -18.29
N LEU A 277 16.59 8.12 -18.26
CA LEU A 277 16.14 7.25 -17.17
C LEU A 277 17.31 6.93 -16.23
N ARG A 278 17.00 6.80 -14.94
CA ARG A 278 17.97 6.56 -13.87
C ARG A 278 17.84 5.15 -13.29
N SER A 279 18.91 4.68 -12.67
CA SER A 279 18.92 3.46 -11.86
C SER A 279 19.51 3.75 -10.50
N THR A 280 18.74 3.48 -9.46
CA THR A 280 19.14 3.64 -8.05
C THR A 280 19.13 2.27 -7.41
N TYR A 281 20.30 1.77 -7.02
CA TYR A 281 20.44 0.53 -6.26
C TYR A 281 20.76 0.90 -4.82
N PHE A 282 20.10 0.30 -3.84
CA PHE A 282 20.43 0.54 -2.44
C PHE A 282 20.14 -0.66 -1.56
N SER A 283 20.98 -0.93 -0.56
CA SER A 283 20.86 -2.15 0.22
C SER A 283 21.61 -2.07 1.54
N THR A 284 21.15 -2.85 2.51
CA THR A 284 22.02 -3.29 3.62
C THR A 284 22.96 -4.39 3.13
N PRO A 285 24.19 -4.51 3.67
CA PRO A 285 25.09 -5.61 3.27
C PRO A 285 24.57 -6.96 3.79
N SER A 286 24.82 -8.01 3.02
CA SER A 286 24.69 -9.40 3.48
C SER A 286 26.08 -10.02 3.66
N THR A 287 26.60 -10.68 2.64
CA THR A 287 27.82 -11.50 2.66
C THR A 287 28.69 -11.20 1.44
N LEU A 288 29.99 -11.42 1.59
CA LEU A 288 30.96 -11.29 0.49
C LEU A 288 30.72 -12.32 -0.63
N ALA A 289 30.04 -13.43 -0.34
CA ALA A 289 29.72 -14.47 -1.31
C ALA A 289 28.47 -14.15 -2.15
N HIS A 290 27.70 -13.11 -1.81
CA HIS A 290 26.50 -12.72 -2.57
C HIS A 290 26.86 -12.36 -4.03
N ASP A 291 26.05 -12.78 -5.00
CA ASP A 291 26.30 -12.57 -6.43
C ASP A 291 26.22 -11.10 -6.89
N ALA A 292 25.59 -10.26 -6.08
CA ALA A 292 25.60 -8.80 -6.16
C ALA A 292 26.91 -8.14 -5.69
N TYR A 293 27.74 -8.81 -4.88
CA TYR A 293 28.99 -8.20 -4.39
C TYR A 293 29.96 -7.85 -5.53
N PRO A 294 30.18 -8.70 -6.57
CA PRO A 294 30.95 -8.32 -7.74
C PRO A 294 30.43 -7.10 -8.50
N PHE A 295 29.11 -6.84 -8.46
CA PHE A 295 28.53 -5.63 -9.04
C PHE A 295 28.94 -4.37 -8.26
N TRP A 296 28.86 -4.46 -6.93
CA TRP A 296 29.29 -3.40 -6.02
C TRP A 296 30.79 -3.12 -6.10
N SER A 297 31.63 -4.14 -6.05
CA SER A 297 33.10 -4.02 -6.04
C SER A 297 33.73 -3.63 -7.38
N GLY A 298 32.95 -3.65 -8.47
CA GLY A 298 33.46 -3.41 -9.83
C GLY A 298 34.09 -4.65 -10.48
N GLU A 299 34.20 -5.78 -9.78
CA GLU A 299 34.68 -7.04 -10.37
C GLU A 299 33.83 -7.50 -11.56
N LEU A 300 32.52 -7.26 -11.50
CA LEU A 300 31.59 -7.58 -12.59
C LEU A 300 31.84 -6.70 -13.82
N PHE A 301 32.28 -5.45 -13.64
CA PHE A 301 32.78 -4.64 -14.74
C PHE A 301 34.04 -5.30 -15.31
N ASN A 302 35.01 -5.68 -14.48
CA ASN A 302 36.25 -6.29 -14.97
C ASN A 302 36.07 -7.63 -15.70
N ARG A 303 34.95 -8.33 -15.50
CA ARG A 303 34.64 -9.60 -16.15
C ARG A 303 34.69 -9.49 -17.69
N GLY A 304 35.53 -10.30 -18.33
CA GLY A 304 35.70 -10.34 -19.78
C GLY A 304 36.69 -9.32 -20.35
N ARG A 305 37.30 -8.47 -19.52
CA ARG A 305 38.33 -7.50 -19.95
C ARG A 305 39.73 -8.09 -19.82
N ALA A 306 40.48 -8.08 -20.91
CA ALA A 306 41.74 -8.80 -21.04
C ALA A 306 42.94 -8.01 -20.52
N SER A 307 42.94 -6.69 -20.70
CA SER A 307 44.07 -5.84 -20.31
C SER A 307 43.86 -5.18 -18.95
N ALA A 308 44.94 -4.92 -18.22
CA ALA A 308 44.90 -4.15 -16.97
C ALA A 308 44.41 -2.71 -17.21
N ALA A 309 44.66 -2.14 -18.40
CA ALA A 309 44.24 -0.78 -18.77
C ALA A 309 42.72 -0.62 -18.95
N GLU A 310 42.01 -1.71 -19.24
CA GLU A 310 40.55 -1.72 -19.37
C GLU A 310 39.85 -2.01 -18.04
N ARG A 311 40.59 -2.54 -17.05
CA ARG A 311 40.07 -2.90 -15.73
C ARG A 311 40.12 -1.70 -14.80
N VAL A 312 39.23 -1.71 -13.82
CA VAL A 312 39.17 -0.70 -12.76
C VAL A 312 39.40 -1.35 -11.41
N GLU A 313 40.07 -0.63 -10.53
CA GLU A 313 40.14 -0.96 -9.11
C GLU A 313 39.32 0.08 -8.36
N ILE A 314 38.33 -0.37 -7.61
CA ILE A 314 37.43 0.51 -6.85
C ILE A 314 37.70 0.24 -5.37
N ASP A 315 38.17 1.26 -4.68
CA ASP A 315 38.24 1.23 -3.21
C ASP A 315 36.82 1.32 -2.66
N VAL A 316 36.30 0.19 -2.17
CA VAL A 316 34.97 0.09 -1.57
C VAL A 316 34.98 0.29 -0.05
N SER A 317 36.06 0.84 0.51
CA SER A 317 36.10 1.20 1.92
C SER A 317 35.17 2.36 2.25
N HIS A 318 34.70 2.39 3.51
CA HIS A 318 33.92 3.52 4.02
C HIS A 318 34.66 4.85 3.87
N ASN A 319 35.96 4.88 4.12
CA ASN A 319 36.76 6.10 3.98
C ASN A 319 36.74 6.67 2.55
N ALA A 320 36.77 5.81 1.54
CA ALA A 320 36.69 6.23 0.14
C ALA A 320 35.28 6.66 -0.28
N LEU A 321 34.23 6.00 0.25
CA LEU A 321 32.87 6.11 -0.27
C LEU A 321 31.87 6.85 0.63
N ALA A 322 32.22 7.23 1.87
CA ALA A 322 31.31 7.95 2.78
C ALA A 322 30.83 9.29 2.18
N GLY A 323 31.74 9.98 1.48
CA GLY A 323 31.48 11.24 0.80
C GLY A 323 30.78 11.11 -0.56
N GLY A 324 30.46 9.90 -1.03
CA GLY A 324 29.94 9.69 -2.38
C GLY A 324 31.01 9.89 -3.45
N LEU A 325 31.13 8.96 -4.41
CA LEU A 325 32.16 9.01 -5.44
C LEU A 325 31.64 8.47 -6.76
N LEU A 326 31.84 9.21 -7.85
CA LEU A 326 31.72 8.66 -9.20
C LEU A 326 32.93 7.78 -9.49
N CYS A 327 32.75 6.46 -9.50
CA CYS A 327 33.83 5.51 -9.69
C CYS A 327 34.18 5.33 -11.18
N ALA A 328 35.35 4.73 -11.44
CA ALA A 328 35.90 4.56 -12.78
C ALA A 328 35.08 3.64 -13.70
N ASP A 329 34.15 2.85 -13.16
CA ASP A 329 33.19 2.07 -13.94
C ASP A 329 31.94 2.87 -14.37
N GLY A 330 31.88 4.17 -14.05
CA GLY A 330 30.81 5.09 -14.44
C GLY A 330 29.58 5.06 -13.52
N GLN A 331 29.69 4.44 -12.35
CA GLN A 331 28.61 4.39 -11.36
C GLN A 331 28.98 5.21 -10.12
N TRP A 332 28.05 6.01 -9.63
CA TRP A 332 28.24 6.73 -8.37
C TRP A 332 27.97 5.82 -7.19
N ARG A 333 28.85 5.79 -6.19
CA ARG A 333 28.73 4.94 -5.01
C ARG A 333 28.79 5.76 -3.73
N GLN A 334 28.00 5.37 -2.74
CA GLN A 334 28.13 5.89 -1.38
C GLN A 334 27.90 4.81 -0.32
N ILE A 335 28.62 4.91 0.79
CA ILE A 335 28.34 4.15 2.02
C ILE A 335 27.77 5.12 3.08
N VAL A 336 26.63 4.79 3.67
CA VAL A 336 26.03 5.56 4.78
C VAL A 336 25.78 4.66 5.98
N THR A 337 26.65 4.74 6.99
CA THR A 337 26.51 4.03 8.27
C THR A 337 25.48 4.73 9.17
N ILE A 338 25.12 4.10 10.29
CA ILE A 338 24.28 4.74 11.32
C ILE A 338 24.96 5.99 11.90
N GLU A 339 26.28 5.98 12.01
CA GLU A 339 27.04 7.12 12.52
C GLU A 339 27.05 8.28 11.50
N ASP A 340 27.13 7.99 10.21
CA ASP A 340 27.01 9.02 9.16
C ASP A 340 25.59 9.60 9.13
N ALA A 341 24.57 8.75 9.29
CA ALA A 341 23.18 9.20 9.37
C ALA A 341 22.96 10.13 10.58
N LEU A 342 23.56 9.82 11.74
CA LEU A 342 23.53 10.68 12.92
C LEU A 342 24.23 12.02 12.65
N LYS A 343 25.44 11.98 12.07
CA LYS A 343 26.19 13.18 11.68
C LYS A 343 25.42 14.04 10.68
N GLY A 344 24.63 13.41 9.80
CA GLY A 344 23.75 14.08 8.84
C GLY A 344 22.37 14.47 9.39
N GLY A 345 22.19 14.46 10.72
CA GLY A 345 21.02 15.02 11.39
C GLY A 345 19.91 14.03 11.79
N CYS A 346 20.06 12.73 11.51
CA CYS A 346 19.07 11.73 11.91
C CYS A 346 19.25 11.33 13.38
N THR A 347 18.51 11.98 14.26
CA THR A 347 18.58 11.80 15.72
C THR A 347 17.53 10.83 16.28
N LEU A 348 16.97 9.98 15.43
CA LEU A 348 15.85 9.09 15.77
C LEU A 348 16.26 7.83 16.57
N PHE A 349 17.55 7.55 16.69
CA PHE A 349 18.06 6.31 17.28
C PHE A 349 19.08 6.57 18.40
N ASP A 350 19.08 5.69 19.41
CA ASP A 350 20.10 5.63 20.45
C ASP A 350 21.14 4.56 20.08
N ILE A 351 22.29 5.01 19.56
CA ILE A 351 23.37 4.11 19.11
C ILE A 351 23.89 3.25 20.27
N GLU A 352 23.99 3.80 21.47
CA GLU A 352 24.51 3.05 22.62
C GLU A 352 23.53 1.98 23.07
N GLN A 353 22.23 2.25 22.98
CA GLN A 353 21.21 1.23 23.16
C GLN A 353 21.26 0.16 22.08
N LEU A 354 21.43 0.53 20.80
CA LEU A 354 21.57 -0.43 19.71
C LEU A 354 22.80 -1.34 19.88
N LYS A 355 23.93 -0.80 20.36
CA LYS A 355 25.11 -1.62 20.70
C LYS A 355 24.86 -2.57 21.86
N ARG A 356 23.97 -2.24 22.80
CA ARG A 356 23.57 -3.14 23.90
C ARG A 356 22.58 -4.21 23.44
N GLU A 357 21.78 -3.92 22.41
CA GLU A 357 20.75 -4.82 21.90
C GLU A 357 21.26 -5.81 20.84
N ASN A 358 22.46 -5.59 20.31
CA ASN A 358 23.05 -6.36 19.22
C ASN A 358 24.47 -6.77 19.57
N SER A 359 24.92 -7.88 19.02
CA SER A 359 26.34 -8.24 19.12
C SER A 359 27.23 -7.25 18.39
N ALA A 360 28.54 -7.30 18.66
CA ALA A 360 29.51 -6.53 17.90
C ALA A 360 29.46 -6.83 16.39
N ASP A 361 29.29 -8.09 15.99
CA ASP A 361 29.25 -8.50 14.58
C ASP A 361 27.91 -8.12 13.92
N ASP A 362 26.79 -8.28 14.62
CA ASP A 362 25.47 -7.84 14.13
C ASP A 362 25.43 -6.32 14.00
N PHE A 363 25.98 -5.60 14.98
CA PHE A 363 26.00 -4.14 14.94
C PHE A 363 26.80 -3.65 13.72
N LYS A 364 27.95 -4.27 13.44
CA LYS A 364 28.76 -3.97 12.27
C LYS A 364 28.03 -4.23 10.96
N ASN A 365 27.38 -5.39 10.82
CA ASN A 365 26.66 -5.72 9.60
C ASN A 365 25.41 -4.85 9.39
N LEU A 366 24.56 -4.74 10.42
CA LEU A 366 23.28 -4.06 10.33
C LEU A 366 23.40 -2.54 10.26
N PHE A 367 24.39 -1.98 10.97
CA PHE A 367 24.47 -0.53 11.19
C PHE A 367 25.76 0.14 10.68
N MET A 368 26.86 -0.60 10.53
CA MET A 368 28.14 -0.07 10.04
C MET A 368 28.48 -0.48 8.60
N CYS A 369 27.52 -1.08 7.89
CA CYS A 369 27.65 -1.45 6.49
C CYS A 369 28.78 -2.47 6.20
N GLU A 370 29.11 -3.35 7.16
CA GLU A 370 30.11 -4.39 6.96
C GLU A 370 29.51 -5.68 6.40
N PHE A 371 30.14 -6.28 5.38
CA PHE A 371 29.74 -7.58 4.85
C PHE A 371 30.23 -8.72 5.73
N VAL A 372 29.41 -9.77 5.88
CA VAL A 372 29.79 -10.98 6.61
C VAL A 372 30.66 -11.89 5.72
N ASP A 373 31.74 -12.45 6.29
CA ASP A 373 32.43 -13.60 5.71
C ASP A 373 31.80 -14.90 6.24
N ASP A 374 31.08 -15.60 5.35
CA ASP A 374 30.32 -16.80 5.68
C ASP A 374 31.06 -18.11 5.39
N LYS A 375 32.35 -18.07 5.05
CA LYS A 375 33.15 -19.28 4.76
C LYS A 375 33.17 -20.31 5.89
N ALA A 376 33.06 -19.87 7.13
CA ALA A 376 33.05 -20.74 8.31
C ALA A 376 31.64 -21.23 8.69
N SER A 377 30.59 -20.74 7.99
CA SER A 377 29.22 -21.10 8.27
C SER A 377 28.93 -22.55 7.85
N VAL A 378 28.11 -23.24 8.64
CA VAL A 378 27.58 -24.55 8.30
C VAL A 378 26.51 -24.46 7.22
N PHE A 379 25.81 -23.32 7.17
CA PHE A 379 24.74 -22.99 6.24
C PHE A 379 25.15 -21.73 5.45
N PRO A 380 26.00 -21.90 4.41
CA PRO A 380 26.46 -20.77 3.60
C PRO A 380 25.27 -20.12 2.89
N PHE A 381 25.38 -18.83 2.62
CA PHE A 381 24.28 -18.04 2.08
C PHE A 381 23.78 -18.56 0.73
N GLU A 382 24.67 -19.06 -0.13
CA GLU A 382 24.31 -19.66 -1.43
C GLU A 382 23.35 -20.85 -1.29
N GLU A 383 23.48 -21.67 -0.23
CA GLU A 383 22.54 -22.78 0.04
C GLU A 383 21.18 -22.23 0.52
N LEU A 384 21.21 -21.20 1.37
CA LEU A 384 20.01 -20.58 1.95
C LEU A 384 19.20 -19.77 0.92
N GLN A 385 19.84 -19.15 -0.07
CA GLN A 385 19.15 -18.44 -1.15
C GLN A 385 18.13 -19.32 -1.89
N ARG A 386 18.38 -20.63 -1.97
CA ARG A 386 17.47 -21.59 -2.63
C ARG A 386 16.20 -21.86 -1.81
N CYS A 387 16.20 -21.45 -0.54
CA CYS A 387 15.07 -21.54 0.37
C CYS A 387 14.26 -20.24 0.41
N MET A 388 14.73 -19.17 -0.23
CA MET A 388 14.04 -17.88 -0.24
C MET A 388 13.03 -17.82 -1.38
N VAL A 389 11.78 -17.45 -1.06
CA VAL A 389 10.70 -17.30 -2.04
C VAL A 389 9.96 -15.98 -1.84
N ASP A 390 9.30 -15.48 -2.88
CA ASP A 390 8.30 -14.41 -2.75
C ASP A 390 6.98 -15.06 -2.35
N THR A 391 6.64 -15.02 -1.06
CA THR A 391 5.49 -15.79 -0.55
C THR A 391 4.16 -15.33 -1.12
N LEU A 392 4.02 -14.06 -1.53
CA LEU A 392 2.80 -13.55 -2.13
C LEU A 392 2.62 -14.00 -3.60
N GLU A 393 3.70 -14.38 -4.27
CA GLU A 393 3.63 -14.92 -5.63
C GLU A 393 3.59 -16.45 -5.63
N GLU A 394 4.34 -17.11 -4.75
CA GLU A 394 4.54 -18.56 -4.77
C GLU A 394 3.55 -19.35 -3.88
N TRP A 395 3.02 -18.75 -2.79
CA TRP A 395 2.13 -19.44 -1.85
C TRP A 395 0.68 -18.97 -1.98
N GLU A 396 -0.08 -19.58 -2.88
CA GLU A 396 -1.51 -19.28 -3.08
C GLU A 396 -2.41 -19.66 -1.88
N ASP A 397 -1.89 -20.53 -1.01
CA ASP A 397 -2.60 -21.14 0.13
C ASP A 397 -2.33 -20.43 1.46
N TYR A 398 -1.59 -19.31 1.44
CA TYR A 398 -1.19 -18.56 2.62
C TYR A 398 -1.61 -17.08 2.52
N ALA A 399 -2.37 -16.62 3.51
CA ALA A 399 -2.85 -15.24 3.58
C ALA A 399 -2.31 -14.56 4.86
N PRO A 400 -1.12 -13.95 4.85
CA PRO A 400 -0.41 -13.50 6.06
C PRO A 400 -1.20 -12.50 6.93
N PHE A 401 -2.11 -11.73 6.32
CA PHE A 401 -2.92 -10.71 7.00
C PHE A 401 -4.30 -11.20 7.44
N ALA A 402 -4.66 -12.45 7.17
CA ALA A 402 -5.93 -13.02 7.62
C ALA A 402 -5.86 -13.41 9.11
N ALA A 403 -7.02 -13.47 9.77
CA ALA A 403 -7.09 -13.94 11.16
C ALA A 403 -6.65 -15.40 11.32
N ASN A 404 -6.90 -16.22 10.29
CA ASN A 404 -6.36 -17.57 10.16
C ASN A 404 -5.56 -17.67 8.85
N PRO A 405 -4.25 -17.37 8.87
CA PRO A 405 -3.44 -17.25 7.66
C PRO A 405 -3.28 -18.53 6.85
N PHE A 406 -3.44 -19.70 7.48
CA PHE A 406 -3.17 -21.00 6.85
C PHE A 406 -4.34 -22.00 6.97
N GLY A 407 -5.53 -21.49 7.27
CA GLY A 407 -6.75 -22.29 7.35
C GLY A 407 -6.68 -23.42 8.38
N SER A 408 -7.19 -24.59 8.03
CA SER A 408 -7.17 -25.79 8.90
C SER A 408 -5.91 -26.63 8.73
N ARG A 409 -4.93 -26.17 7.94
CA ARG A 409 -3.74 -26.97 7.63
C ARG A 409 -2.80 -27.01 8.83
N PRO A 410 -2.17 -28.16 9.07
CA PRO A 410 -1.34 -28.33 10.24
C PRO A 410 -0.10 -27.45 10.17
N VAL A 411 0.33 -26.96 11.33
CA VAL A 411 1.62 -26.29 11.51
C VAL A 411 2.34 -26.87 12.73
N TRP A 412 3.65 -26.70 12.75
CA TRP A 412 4.55 -27.08 13.82
C TRP A 412 5.21 -25.84 14.38
N ILE A 413 5.31 -25.75 15.70
CA ILE A 413 6.02 -24.67 16.39
C ILE A 413 7.34 -25.20 16.89
N GLY A 414 8.41 -24.49 16.60
CA GLY A 414 9.70 -24.68 17.23
C GLY A 414 10.06 -23.46 18.06
N TYR A 415 10.62 -23.69 19.24
CA TYR A 415 10.91 -22.63 20.20
C TYR A 415 12.25 -22.85 20.90
N ASP A 416 13.10 -21.83 20.86
CA ASP A 416 14.41 -21.77 21.50
C ASP A 416 14.37 -20.66 22.57
N PRO A 417 14.24 -21.00 23.87
CA PRO A 417 14.11 -20.03 24.94
C PRO A 417 15.43 -19.34 25.28
N SER A 418 15.32 -18.09 25.74
CA SER A 418 16.42 -17.34 26.34
C SER A 418 16.01 -16.80 27.72
N HIS A 419 16.99 -16.42 28.54
CA HIS A 419 16.75 -15.76 29.82
C HIS A 419 17.72 -14.59 30.04
N ARG A 420 17.17 -13.40 30.36
CA ARG A 420 17.84 -12.11 30.67
C ARG A 420 19.01 -11.74 29.74
N GLY A 421 18.75 -10.79 28.84
CA GLY A 421 19.74 -10.18 27.95
C GLY A 421 19.57 -10.65 26.51
N ASP A 422 19.47 -11.96 26.31
CA ASP A 422 19.36 -12.59 24.99
C ASP A 422 17.92 -12.65 24.42
N SER A 423 17.83 -12.81 23.10
CA SER A 423 16.58 -13.03 22.37
C SER A 423 16.14 -14.50 22.42
N ALA A 424 14.84 -14.77 22.56
CA ALA A 424 14.26 -16.09 22.37
C ALA A 424 13.69 -16.21 20.95
N GLY A 425 13.92 -17.33 20.27
CA GLY A 425 13.45 -17.58 18.91
C GLY A 425 12.19 -18.44 18.88
N CYS A 426 11.19 -18.03 18.10
CA CYS A 426 9.98 -18.84 17.85
C CYS A 426 9.68 -18.88 16.35
N VAL A 427 9.37 -20.06 15.82
CA VAL A 427 9.08 -20.29 14.39
C VAL A 427 7.82 -21.14 14.25
N VAL A 428 6.91 -20.70 13.38
CA VAL A 428 5.76 -21.47 12.89
C VAL A 428 6.11 -22.05 11.52
N LEU A 429 6.16 -23.37 11.44
CA LEU A 429 6.57 -24.13 10.27
C LEU A 429 5.40 -24.97 9.76
N ALA A 430 4.96 -24.75 8.52
CA ALA A 430 4.06 -25.67 7.86
C ALA A 430 4.85 -26.87 7.32
N PRO A 431 4.52 -28.11 7.76
CA PRO A 431 5.09 -29.32 7.18
C PRO A 431 4.52 -29.59 5.79
N PRO A 432 5.24 -30.38 4.96
CA PRO A 432 4.73 -30.78 3.67
C PRO A 432 3.57 -31.78 3.82
N VAL A 433 2.62 -31.72 2.88
CA VAL A 433 1.48 -32.67 2.82
C VAL A 433 1.92 -34.06 2.36
N VAL A 434 3.00 -34.13 1.59
CA VAL A 434 3.59 -35.36 1.05
C VAL A 434 5.06 -35.47 1.45
N ALA A 435 5.56 -36.70 1.62
CA ALA A 435 6.97 -36.93 1.90
C ALA A 435 7.87 -36.28 0.83
N GLY A 436 8.91 -35.59 1.26
CA GLY A 436 9.82 -34.86 0.35
C GLY A 436 9.27 -33.53 -0.18
N GLY A 437 8.08 -33.09 0.23
CA GLY A 437 7.55 -31.77 -0.11
C GLY A 437 8.27 -30.61 0.61
N LYS A 438 7.74 -29.40 0.46
CA LYS A 438 8.29 -28.18 1.05
C LYS A 438 7.77 -27.95 2.47
N PHE A 439 8.70 -27.76 3.40
CA PHE A 439 8.51 -27.08 4.67
C PHE A 439 8.48 -25.57 4.43
N ARG A 440 7.53 -24.87 5.05
CA ARG A 440 7.36 -23.42 4.87
C ARG A 440 7.37 -22.70 6.21
N ILE A 441 8.32 -21.79 6.42
CA ILE A 441 8.31 -20.93 7.61
C ILE A 441 7.27 -19.82 7.37
N LEU A 442 6.14 -19.92 8.06
CA LEU A 442 5.01 -19.00 7.87
C LEU A 442 5.17 -17.73 8.72
N GLU A 443 5.65 -17.89 9.95
CA GLU A 443 5.77 -16.80 10.92
C GLU A 443 6.97 -17.06 11.85
N ARG A 444 7.56 -15.96 12.33
CA ARG A 444 8.73 -15.99 13.22
C ARG A 444 8.72 -14.84 14.21
N HIS A 445 9.29 -15.07 15.38
CA HIS A 445 9.44 -14.06 16.41
C HIS A 445 10.79 -14.15 17.11
N GLN A 446 11.31 -12.97 17.47
CA GLN A 446 12.44 -12.81 18.37
C GLN A 446 11.99 -11.99 19.57
N TRP A 447 11.92 -12.64 20.74
CA TRP A 447 11.42 -12.02 21.98
C TRP A 447 12.59 -11.70 22.90
N LYS A 448 12.84 -10.40 23.13
CA LYS A 448 13.90 -9.94 24.04
C LYS A 448 13.31 -9.52 25.39
N GLY A 449 13.95 -9.94 26.48
CA GLY A 449 13.63 -9.46 27.83
C GLY A 449 12.27 -9.88 28.39
N MET A 450 11.55 -10.80 27.75
CA MET A 450 10.27 -11.31 28.25
C MET A 450 10.47 -12.32 29.37
N ASP A 451 9.58 -12.31 30.36
CA ASP A 451 9.51 -13.40 31.35
C ASP A 451 8.87 -14.67 30.77
N PHE A 452 9.01 -15.79 31.48
CA PHE A 452 8.53 -17.08 30.98
C PHE A 452 7.01 -17.13 30.77
N ALA A 453 6.23 -16.41 31.58
CA ALA A 453 4.79 -16.36 31.44
C ALA A 453 4.38 -15.63 30.15
N THR A 454 5.04 -14.52 29.84
CA THR A 454 4.81 -13.74 28.62
C THR A 454 5.24 -14.51 27.37
N GLN A 455 6.35 -15.25 27.45
CA GLN A 455 6.79 -16.14 26.37
C GLN A 455 5.76 -17.26 26.13
N ALA A 456 5.31 -17.95 27.18
CA ALA A 456 4.30 -19.01 27.06
C ALA A 456 2.95 -18.48 26.52
N GLU A 457 2.53 -17.30 26.96
CA GLU A 457 1.32 -16.64 26.45
C GLU A 457 1.44 -16.30 24.96
N SER A 458 2.63 -15.88 24.52
CA SER A 458 2.89 -15.59 23.10
C SER A 458 2.80 -16.86 22.26
N ILE A 459 3.29 -18.00 22.76
CA ILE A 459 3.08 -19.31 22.13
C ILE A 459 1.60 -19.69 22.12
N ARG A 460 0.85 -19.44 23.22
CA ARG A 460 -0.59 -19.71 23.27
C ARG A 460 -1.35 -18.99 22.15
N LYS A 461 -1.07 -17.71 21.92
CA LYS A 461 -1.67 -16.96 20.81
C LYS A 461 -1.40 -17.59 19.43
N LEU A 462 -0.24 -18.21 19.23
CA LEU A 462 0.04 -18.96 17.99
C LEU A 462 -0.81 -20.22 17.89
N THR A 463 -1.09 -20.91 19.00
CA THR A 463 -2.01 -22.06 19.02
C THR A 463 -3.47 -21.68 18.76
N GLU A 464 -3.85 -20.42 19.02
CA GLU A 464 -5.17 -19.89 18.68
C GLU A 464 -5.26 -19.44 17.20
N LYS A 465 -4.14 -18.96 16.64
CA LYS A 465 -4.03 -18.45 15.28
C LYS A 465 -3.90 -19.55 14.22
N TYR A 466 -3.24 -20.67 14.56
CA TYR A 466 -2.96 -21.77 13.63
C TYR A 466 -3.46 -23.11 14.15
N ASN A 467 -3.72 -24.05 13.24
CA ASN A 467 -3.93 -25.45 13.61
C ASN A 467 -2.58 -26.13 13.95
N VAL A 468 -2.15 -25.98 15.20
CA VAL A 468 -0.85 -26.51 15.67
C VAL A 468 -0.97 -28.00 15.99
N GLU A 469 -0.10 -28.83 15.40
CA GLU A 469 -0.01 -30.27 15.69
C GLU A 469 1.20 -30.64 16.56
N TYR A 470 2.27 -29.86 16.48
CA TYR A 470 3.53 -30.13 17.19
C TYR A 470 4.09 -28.84 17.79
N ILE A 471 4.62 -28.92 19.01
CA ILE A 471 5.42 -27.86 19.63
C ILE A 471 6.69 -28.51 20.18
N GLY A 472 7.85 -28.15 19.62
CA GLY A 472 9.16 -28.55 20.11
C GLY A 472 9.83 -27.40 20.86
N ILE A 473 10.14 -27.61 22.13
CA ILE A 473 10.73 -26.58 23.01
C ILE A 473 12.07 -27.09 23.52
N ASP A 474 13.14 -26.30 23.38
CA ASP A 474 14.35 -26.56 24.16
C ASP A 474 14.04 -26.40 25.65
N ALA A 475 14.09 -27.51 26.38
CA ALA A 475 13.86 -27.56 27.82
C ALA A 475 15.18 -27.77 28.59
N THR A 476 16.28 -27.26 28.06
CA THR A 476 17.58 -27.28 28.73
C THR A 476 17.69 -26.10 29.69
N GLY A 477 18.12 -26.38 30.93
CA GLY A 477 18.35 -25.34 31.95
C GLY A 477 17.10 -24.49 32.21
N LEU A 478 17.10 -23.26 31.71
CA LEU A 478 16.06 -22.25 31.94
C LEU A 478 14.79 -22.49 31.10
N GLY A 479 14.90 -23.21 29.97
CA GLY A 479 13.76 -23.57 29.11
C GLY A 479 12.71 -24.47 29.77
N VAL A 480 13.07 -25.12 30.89
CA VAL A 480 12.16 -25.96 31.68
C VAL A 480 10.94 -25.18 32.17
N GLY A 481 11.13 -23.90 32.55
CA GLY A 481 10.04 -23.06 33.05
C GLY A 481 8.97 -22.78 31.99
N VAL A 482 9.40 -22.38 30.79
CA VAL A 482 8.48 -22.12 29.67
C VAL A 482 7.79 -23.41 29.24
N PHE A 483 8.53 -24.51 29.13
CA PHE A 483 7.97 -25.81 28.76
C PHE A 483 6.84 -26.26 29.70
N GLN A 484 7.01 -26.11 31.01
CA GLN A 484 5.97 -26.45 32.00
C GLN A 484 4.70 -25.60 31.82
N LEU A 485 4.86 -24.30 31.59
CA LEU A 485 3.74 -23.39 31.34
C LEU A 485 3.02 -23.75 30.04
N VAL A 486 3.75 -24.02 28.97
CA VAL A 486 3.16 -24.43 27.68
C VAL A 486 2.40 -25.75 27.81
N ARG A 487 2.94 -26.74 28.53
CA ARG A 487 2.26 -28.03 28.75
C ARG A 487 0.93 -27.90 29.49
N SER A 488 0.71 -26.83 30.25
CA SER A 488 -0.56 -26.61 30.95
C SER A 488 -1.74 -26.36 30.00
N PHE A 489 -1.51 -25.69 28.86
CA PHE A 489 -2.53 -25.42 27.85
C PHE A 489 -2.38 -26.23 26.57
N TYR A 490 -1.18 -26.75 26.29
CA TYR A 490 -0.91 -27.64 25.15
C TYR A 490 -0.17 -28.91 25.64
N PRO A 491 -0.90 -29.92 26.16
CA PRO A 491 -0.27 -31.11 26.73
C PRO A 491 0.58 -31.92 25.75
N ALA A 492 0.43 -31.77 24.43
CA ALA A 492 1.21 -32.51 23.44
C ALA A 492 2.60 -31.91 23.14
N ALA A 493 2.99 -30.79 23.78
CA ALA A 493 4.30 -30.18 23.59
C ALA A 493 5.43 -31.14 24.03
N ARG A 494 6.54 -31.15 23.26
CA ARG A 494 7.70 -32.03 23.48
C ARG A 494 8.92 -31.24 23.95
N ASP A 495 9.62 -31.78 24.95
CA ASP A 495 10.89 -31.26 25.39
C ASP A 495 12.03 -31.74 24.49
N ILE A 496 12.96 -30.84 24.20
CA ILE A 496 14.21 -31.10 23.51
C ILE A 496 15.32 -30.84 24.53
N ARG A 497 16.22 -31.82 24.72
CA ARG A 497 17.37 -31.69 25.62
C ARG A 497 18.64 -31.51 24.82
N TYR A 498 19.35 -30.40 25.03
CA TYR A 498 20.56 -30.08 24.30
C TYR A 498 21.73 -30.93 24.80
N THR A 499 22.06 -31.96 24.03
CA THR A 499 23.35 -32.65 24.08
C THR A 499 24.13 -32.36 22.79
N PRO A 500 25.46 -32.53 22.76
CA PRO A 500 26.24 -32.40 21.52
C PRO A 500 25.71 -33.28 20.37
N GLU A 501 25.21 -34.47 20.70
CA GLU A 501 24.61 -35.41 19.76
C GLU A 501 23.28 -34.89 19.22
N MET A 502 22.40 -34.37 20.10
CA MET A 502 21.13 -33.76 19.69
C MET A 502 21.36 -32.55 18.78
N LYS A 503 22.30 -31.65 19.15
CA LYS A 503 22.69 -30.51 18.30
C LYS A 503 23.18 -30.96 16.93
N THR A 504 24.03 -31.99 16.91
CA THR A 504 24.52 -32.56 15.66
C THR A 504 23.39 -33.13 14.81
N ALA A 505 22.45 -33.88 15.41
CA ALA A 505 21.30 -34.43 14.72
C ALA A 505 20.41 -33.33 14.11
N MET A 506 20.13 -32.26 14.87
CA MET A 506 19.37 -31.09 14.42
C MET A 506 20.01 -30.41 13.21
N VAL A 507 21.31 -30.11 13.31
CA VAL A 507 22.06 -29.44 12.24
C VAL A 507 22.14 -30.31 10.99
N LEU A 508 22.40 -31.61 11.14
CA LEU A 508 22.43 -32.54 9.99
C LEU A 508 21.06 -32.67 9.33
N LYS A 509 19.98 -32.72 10.12
CA LYS A 509 18.61 -32.76 9.61
C LYS A 509 18.27 -31.50 8.82
N ALA A 510 18.52 -30.31 9.37
CA ALA A 510 18.29 -29.06 8.65
C ALA A 510 19.15 -28.96 7.39
N LYS A 511 20.42 -29.38 7.45
CA LYS A 511 21.30 -29.39 6.28
C LYS A 511 20.77 -30.27 5.16
N ASP A 512 20.24 -31.44 5.51
CA ASP A 512 19.63 -32.34 4.54
C ASP A 512 18.35 -31.75 3.92
N VAL A 513 17.47 -31.13 4.73
CA VAL A 513 16.26 -30.44 4.23
C VAL A 513 16.61 -29.27 3.30
N ILE A 514 17.57 -28.42 3.68
CA ILE A 514 18.02 -27.26 2.89
C ILE A 514 18.69 -27.72 1.59
N ARG A 515 19.59 -28.71 1.64
CA ARG A 515 20.27 -29.22 0.43
C ARG A 515 19.32 -29.86 -0.57
N ARG A 516 18.24 -30.49 -0.10
CA ARG A 516 17.16 -31.01 -0.96
C ARG A 516 16.25 -29.91 -1.50
N GLY A 517 16.42 -28.66 -1.06
CA GLY A 517 15.56 -27.55 -1.41
C GLY A 517 14.15 -27.71 -0.84
N CYS A 518 14.01 -28.39 0.30
CA CYS A 518 12.73 -28.67 0.93
C CYS A 518 12.34 -27.62 1.97
N LEU A 519 13.14 -26.59 2.24
CA LEU A 519 12.77 -25.48 3.11
C LEU A 519 12.44 -24.25 2.26
N GLU A 520 11.37 -23.54 2.61
CA GLU A 520 10.98 -22.27 2.01
C GLU A 520 10.64 -21.24 3.11
N TYR A 521 11.05 -20.00 2.90
CA TYR A 521 10.68 -18.85 3.73
C TYR A 521 10.70 -17.57 2.90
N ASP A 522 9.99 -16.54 3.36
CA ASP A 522 9.96 -15.27 2.64
C ASP A 522 11.35 -14.66 2.54
N VAL A 523 11.74 -14.26 1.33
CA VAL A 523 13.02 -13.60 1.06
C VAL A 523 13.26 -12.34 1.90
N SER A 524 12.20 -11.65 2.35
CA SER A 524 12.34 -10.51 3.26
C SER A 524 12.74 -10.90 4.69
N ALA A 525 12.65 -12.18 5.06
CA ALA A 525 13.07 -12.73 6.35
C ALA A 525 14.58 -12.92 6.44
N THR A 526 15.33 -11.83 6.23
CA THR A 526 16.80 -11.80 6.23
C THR A 526 17.41 -12.29 7.55
N ASP A 527 16.70 -12.10 8.66
CA ASP A 527 17.12 -12.53 10.00
C ASP A 527 17.07 -14.05 10.18
N ILE A 528 16.17 -14.79 9.51
CA ILE A 528 16.26 -16.25 9.43
C ILE A 528 17.60 -16.63 8.81
N THR A 529 17.93 -15.99 7.70
CA THR A 529 19.15 -16.28 6.93
C THR A 529 20.39 -15.97 7.74
N SER A 530 20.48 -14.77 8.33
CA SER A 530 21.56 -14.39 9.25
C SER A 530 21.67 -15.39 10.41
N SER A 531 20.54 -15.87 10.92
CA SER A 531 20.52 -16.81 12.03
C SER A 531 21.10 -18.18 11.70
N PHE A 532 20.77 -18.71 10.51
CA PHE A 532 21.40 -19.94 10.02
C PHE A 532 22.89 -19.75 9.72
N MET A 533 23.26 -18.61 9.11
CA MET A 533 24.64 -18.31 8.76
C MET A 533 25.56 -18.21 10.00
N ALA A 534 25.02 -17.80 11.15
CA ALA A 534 25.78 -17.67 12.39
C ALA A 534 26.26 -19.02 12.97
N ILE A 535 25.67 -20.15 12.56
CA ILE A 535 26.02 -21.47 13.07
C ILE A 535 27.35 -21.92 12.46
N ARG A 536 28.32 -22.22 13.33
CA ARG A 536 29.66 -22.71 12.97
C ARG A 536 29.94 -24.06 13.60
N LYS A 537 30.79 -24.85 12.96
CA LYS A 537 31.33 -26.09 13.54
C LYS A 537 32.50 -25.75 14.45
N THR A 538 32.46 -26.24 15.70
CA THR A 538 33.53 -26.05 16.69
C THR A 538 33.87 -27.37 17.38
N MET A 539 34.92 -27.39 18.20
CA MET A 539 35.25 -28.53 19.05
C MET A 539 34.66 -28.32 20.45
N THR A 540 34.19 -29.39 21.09
CA THR A 540 33.76 -29.33 22.49
C THR A 540 34.91 -28.90 23.39
N SER A 541 34.61 -28.41 24.60
CA SER A 541 35.63 -27.98 25.57
C SER A 541 36.66 -29.07 25.92
N SER A 542 36.29 -30.34 25.73
CA SER A 542 37.18 -31.50 25.91
C SER A 542 38.12 -31.77 24.72
N GLY A 543 37.87 -31.16 23.57
CA GLY A 543 38.58 -31.40 22.31
C GLY A 543 38.31 -32.78 21.67
N ARG A 544 37.48 -33.63 22.28
CA ARG A 544 37.28 -35.03 21.84
C ARG A 544 36.22 -35.20 20.75
N SER A 545 35.31 -34.25 20.61
CA SER A 545 34.19 -34.31 19.67
C SER A 545 33.89 -32.93 19.10
N ALA A 546 33.42 -32.91 17.85
CA ALA A 546 32.92 -31.69 17.22
C ALA A 546 31.48 -31.41 17.68
N THR A 547 31.12 -30.14 17.77
CA THR A 547 29.78 -29.64 18.10
C THR A 547 29.47 -28.40 17.25
N TYR A 548 28.26 -27.88 17.38
CA TYR A 548 27.79 -26.69 16.68
C TYR A 548 27.42 -25.60 17.66
N GLU A 549 27.91 -24.39 17.40
CA GLU A 549 27.69 -23.20 18.22
C GLU A 549 27.49 -21.98 17.31
N ALA A 550 26.78 -20.97 17.82
CA ALA A 550 26.79 -19.66 17.20
C ALA A 550 28.18 -19.02 17.33
N SER A 551 28.59 -18.14 16.41
CA SER A 551 29.84 -17.40 16.54
C SER A 551 29.91 -16.66 17.88
N ARG A 552 30.92 -16.98 18.69
CA ARG A 552 31.09 -16.50 20.06
C ARG A 552 31.43 -15.00 20.07
N SER A 553 30.41 -14.17 20.24
CA SER A 553 30.50 -13.06 21.19
C SER A 553 29.57 -13.42 22.34
N GLU A 554 30.07 -13.42 23.58
CA GLU A 554 29.43 -14.07 24.74
C GLU A 554 28.07 -13.48 25.18
N GLU A 555 27.49 -12.52 24.44
CA GLU A 555 26.32 -11.75 24.90
C GLU A 555 25.26 -11.49 23.82
N ALA A 556 25.29 -12.17 22.67
CA ALA A 556 24.24 -12.02 21.67
C ALA A 556 23.93 -13.31 20.93
N SER A 557 22.73 -13.83 21.18
CA SER A 557 22.24 -15.00 20.47
C SER A 557 21.92 -14.71 19.00
N HIS A 558 22.84 -15.11 18.13
CA HIS A 558 22.68 -14.97 16.69
C HIS A 558 21.83 -16.08 16.05
N ALA A 559 21.66 -17.23 16.71
CA ALA A 559 21.19 -18.46 16.07
C ALA A 559 19.77 -18.91 16.47
N ASP A 560 19.03 -18.13 17.28
CA ASP A 560 17.76 -18.58 17.88
C ASP A 560 16.70 -19.00 16.86
N LEU A 561 16.55 -18.24 15.77
CA LEU A 561 15.57 -18.55 14.73
C LEU A 561 15.94 -19.83 13.98
N ALA A 562 17.25 -20.08 13.79
CA ALA A 562 17.73 -21.32 13.20
C ALA A 562 17.49 -22.52 14.14
N TRP A 563 17.78 -22.39 15.44
CA TRP A 563 17.48 -23.41 16.45
C TRP A 563 15.98 -23.68 16.58
N ALA A 564 15.15 -22.64 16.68
CA ALA A 564 13.70 -22.76 16.66
C ALA A 564 13.21 -23.47 15.39
N THR A 565 13.74 -23.14 14.22
CA THR A 565 13.41 -23.86 12.97
C THR A 565 13.80 -25.34 13.06
N MET A 566 15.00 -25.65 13.58
CA MET A 566 15.47 -27.01 13.76
C MET A 566 14.62 -27.80 14.76
N HIS A 567 14.10 -27.17 15.82
CA HIS A 567 13.19 -27.80 16.78
C HIS A 567 11.89 -28.27 16.13
N ALA A 568 11.35 -27.48 15.20
CA ALA A 568 10.19 -27.87 14.41
C ALA A 568 10.53 -29.00 13.43
N LEU A 569 11.66 -28.90 12.71
CA LEU A 569 12.10 -29.90 11.73
C LEU A 569 12.40 -31.29 12.34
N LEU A 570 12.76 -31.35 13.63
CA LEU A 570 12.94 -32.62 14.33
C LEU A 570 11.69 -33.51 14.36
N ASN A 571 10.49 -32.94 14.19
CA ASN A 571 9.27 -33.73 14.14
C ASN A 571 9.14 -34.56 12.86
N GLU A 572 9.88 -34.24 11.79
CA GLU A 572 9.87 -35.03 10.55
C GLU A 572 10.58 -36.39 10.75
N PRO A 573 9.90 -37.53 10.56
CA PRO A 573 10.50 -38.86 10.69
C PRO A 573 11.70 -39.04 9.75
N LEU A 574 12.83 -39.58 10.27
CA LEU A 574 14.04 -39.83 9.47
C LEU A 574 13.81 -40.78 8.28
N THR A 575 12.79 -41.63 8.34
CA THR A 575 12.42 -42.59 7.29
C THR A 575 11.74 -41.95 6.07
N ALA A 576 11.24 -40.71 6.15
CA ALA A 576 10.56 -40.05 5.04
C ALA A 576 11.50 -39.67 3.87
N GLY A 577 12.82 -39.62 4.10
CA GLY A 577 13.83 -39.40 3.06
C GLY A 577 14.38 -40.68 2.42
N ILE A 578 14.02 -41.86 2.93
CA ILE A 578 14.51 -43.17 2.47
C ILE A 578 13.30 -44.03 2.05
N SER A 579 12.44 -43.52 1.17
CA SER A 579 11.46 -44.35 0.49
C SER A 579 12.06 -44.85 -0.82
N THR A 580 12.79 -45.96 -0.77
CA THR A 580 12.85 -46.88 -1.91
C THR A 580 11.40 -47.21 -2.31
N PRO A 581 11.03 -47.18 -3.60
CA PRO A 581 9.64 -47.42 -3.98
C PRO A 581 9.28 -48.87 -3.64
N LEU A 582 8.52 -49.06 -2.55
CA LEU A 582 7.85 -50.31 -2.27
C LEU A 582 6.72 -50.44 -3.29
N THR A 583 6.97 -51.24 -4.33
CA THR A 583 5.94 -51.80 -5.22
C THR A 583 4.80 -52.35 -4.37
N SER A 584 3.66 -51.67 -4.39
CA SER A 584 2.41 -52.14 -3.82
C SER A 584 1.97 -53.41 -4.55
N THR A 585 2.19 -54.57 -3.94
CA THR A 585 1.55 -55.81 -4.36
C THR A 585 0.11 -55.78 -3.83
N ILE A 586 -0.84 -55.50 -4.71
CA ILE A 586 -2.27 -55.60 -4.42
C ILE A 586 -2.60 -57.09 -4.27
N LEU A 587 -3.09 -57.48 -3.10
CA LEU A 587 -3.74 -58.77 -2.86
C LEU A 587 -5.25 -58.54 -2.90
N GLU A 588 -5.88 -58.93 -4.01
CA GLU A 588 -7.33 -59.08 -4.11
C GLU A 588 -7.74 -60.39 -3.43
N PHE A 589 -8.75 -60.32 -2.54
CA PHE A 589 -9.45 -61.50 -2.05
C PHE A 589 -10.74 -61.66 -2.84
N TYR A 590 -10.91 -62.83 -3.46
CA TYR A 590 -12.12 -63.28 -4.16
C TYR A 590 -13.28 -63.53 -3.22
#